data_AF-A0A512BRK4-F1
#
_entry.id   AF-A0A512BRK4-F1
#
_cell.length_a   1.000
_cell.length_b   1.000
_cell.length_c   1.000
_cell.angle_alpha   90.00
_cell.angle_beta   90.00
_cell.angle_gamma   90.00
#
_symmetry.space_group_name_H-M   'P 1'
#
loop_
_entity.id
_entity.type
_entity.pdbx_description
1 polymer ?
#
loop_
_entity_poly.entity_id
_entity_poly.type
_entity_poly.pdbx_seq_one_letter_code
_entity_poly.pdbx_strand_id
1 'polypeptide(L)' 'MVIADNLAHLISEWRLEGAGSDGEAFVETGLATDVMCRRPDGTWLYVIDLPDGIQTAGP' A
#
# COMPACT_ATOMS: atom_id res chain seq x y z
N MET A 1 -3.64 -4.69 10.79
CA MET A 1 -3.11 -5.87 10.09
C MET A 1 -3.80 -7.12 10.62
N VAL A 2 -4.21 -8.02 9.73
CA VAL A 2 -4.75 -9.35 10.05
C VAL A 2 -3.85 -10.40 9.40
N ILE A 3 -3.53 -11.49 10.11
CA ILE A 3 -2.70 -12.58 9.59
C ILE A 3 -3.51 -13.87 9.56
N ALA A 4 -3.41 -14.62 8.46
CA ALA A 4 -3.96 -15.97 8.29
C ALA A 4 -2.90 -16.85 7.62
N ASP A 5 -2.34 -17.80 8.39
CA ASP A 5 -1.21 -18.63 7.97
C ASP A 5 -0.01 -17.80 7.43
N ASN A 6 0.28 -17.91 6.14
CA ASN A 6 1.35 -17.19 5.47
C ASN A 6 0.85 -15.93 4.76
N LEU A 7 -0.41 -15.52 4.95
CA LEU A 7 -0.97 -14.30 4.38
C LEU A 7 -1.15 -13.23 5.46
N ALA A 8 -0.95 -11.97 5.07
CA ALA A 8 -1.25 -10.81 5.88
C ALA A 8 -2.02 -9.78 5.06
N HIS A 9 -3.06 -9.19 5.64
CA HIS A 9 -3.78 -8.03 5.10
C HIS A 9 -3.45 -6.81 5.96
N LEU A 10 -2.96 -5.75 5.32
CA LEU A 10 -2.60 -4.49 5.94
C LEU A 10 -3.49 -3.36 5.41
N ILE A 11 -3.79 -2.42 6.31
CA ILE A 11 -4.33 -1.11 5.95
C ILE A 11 -3.30 -0.12 6.50
N SER A 12 -2.78 0.75 5.66
CA SER A 12 -1.70 1.68 6.03
C SER A 12 -1.97 3.08 5.49
N GLU A 13 -1.71 4.10 6.30
CA GLU A 13 -1.65 5.48 5.83
C GLU A 13 -0.27 5.74 5.24
N TRP A 14 -0.20 6.43 4.10
CA TRP A 14 1.06 6.76 3.45
C TRP A 14 1.11 8.22 3.00
N ARG A 15 2.34 8.71 2.85
CA ARG A 15 2.66 10.03 2.30
C ARG A 15 3.85 9.90 1.37
N LEU A 16 3.71 10.44 0.16
CA LEU A 16 4.76 10.55 -0.84
C LEU A 16 5.07 12.03 -1.05
N GLU A 17 6.35 12.38 -1.02
CA GLU A 17 6.84 13.73 -1.29
C GLU A 17 7.88 13.64 -2.40
N GLY A 18 7.85 14.56 -3.36
CA GLY A 18 8.76 14.53 -4.49
C GLY A 18 8.75 15.80 -5.32
N ALA A 19 9.46 15.75 -6.44
CA ALA A 19 9.43 16.78 -7.47
C ALA A 19 8.87 16.17 -8.77
N GLY A 20 7.94 16.88 -9.41
CA GLY A 20 7.36 16.51 -10.69
C GLY A 20 8.37 16.62 -11.83
N SER A 21 7.96 16.20 -13.02
CA SER A 21 8.78 16.34 -14.24
C SER A 21 9.09 17.79 -14.62
N ASP A 22 8.30 18.73 -14.11
CA ASP A 22 8.48 20.18 -14.21
C ASP A 22 9.40 20.77 -13.13
N GLY A 23 9.82 19.95 -12.16
CA GLY A 23 10.62 20.38 -11.01
C GLY A 23 9.79 20.95 -9.87
N GLU A 24 8.47 21.03 -9.98
CA GLU A 24 7.59 21.53 -8.91
C GLU A 24 7.43 20.47 -7.82
N ALA A 25 7.41 20.91 -6.57
CA ALA A 25 7.23 20.02 -5.44
C ALA A 25 5.78 19.49 -5.39
N PHE A 26 5.63 18.21 -5.07
CA PHE A 26 4.32 17.61 -4.81
C PHE A 26 4.30 16.82 -3.51
N VAL A 27 3.09 16.71 -2.96
CA VAL A 27 2.78 15.83 -1.83
C VAL A 27 1.52 15.05 -2.20
N GLU A 28 1.61 13.73 -2.09
CA GLU A 28 0.49 12.82 -2.22
C GLU A 28 0.31 12.04 -0.92
N THR A 29 -0.93 11.70 -0.60
CA THR A 29 -1.29 10.95 0.60
C THR A 29 -2.40 9.98 0.27
N GLY A 30 -2.46 8.85 0.98
CA GLY A 30 -3.54 7.89 0.80
C GLY A 30 -3.64 6.87 1.91
N LEU A 31 -4.62 5.99 1.75
CA LEU A 31 -4.86 4.84 2.60
C LEU A 31 -4.76 3.57 1.75
N ALA A 32 -3.67 2.83 1.90
CA ALA A 32 -3.43 1.61 1.15
C ALA A 32 -4.16 0.40 1.76
N THR A 33 -4.43 -0.60 0.92
CA THR A 33 -4.83 -1.95 1.36
C THR A 33 -3.94 -2.99 0.71
N ASP A 34 -3.11 -3.65 1.50
CA ASP A 34 -2.05 -4.51 0.98
C ASP A 34 -2.27 -5.96 1.39
N VAL A 35 -1.87 -6.88 0.52
CA VAL A 35 -1.80 -8.30 0.83
C VAL A 35 -0.36 -8.76 0.70
N MET A 36 0.19 -9.31 1.76
CA MET A 36 1.54 -9.87 1.78
C MET A 36 1.50 -11.38 1.96
N CYS A 37 2.50 -12.07 1.42
CA CYS A 37 2.73 -13.50 1.60
C CYS A 37 4.12 -13.77 2.16
N ARG A 38 4.19 -14.57 3.23
CA ARG A 38 5.43 -15.03 3.85
C ARG A 38 5.99 -16.21 3.06
N ARG A 39 7.20 -16.05 2.56
CA ARG A 39 7.97 -17.10 1.90
C ARG A 39 8.49 -18.12 2.93
N PRO A 40 8.91 -19.33 2.50
CA PRO A 40 9.47 -20.34 3.40
C PRO A 40 10.70 -19.86 4.19
N ASP A 41 11.45 -18.88 3.65
CA ASP A 41 12.59 -18.25 4.31
C ASP A 41 12.20 -17.21 5.39
N GLY A 42 10.89 -16.98 5.59
CA GLY A 42 10.36 -16.05 6.58
C GLY A 42 10.14 -14.63 6.07
N THR A 43 10.56 -14.31 4.84
CA THR A 43 10.41 -12.97 4.25
C THR A 43 8.97 -12.72 3.83
N TRP A 44 8.44 -11.53 4.13
CA TRP A 44 7.15 -11.07 3.63
C TRP A 44 7.34 -10.25 2.35
N LEU A 45 6.60 -10.59 1.29
CA LEU A 45 6.56 -9.82 0.05
C LEU A 45 5.12 -9.45 -0.29
N TYR A 46 4.94 -8.31 -0.94
CA TYR A 46 3.63 -7.92 -1.50
C TYR A 46 3.18 -8.93 -2.56
N VAL A 47 1.92 -9.30 -2.48
CA VAL A 47 1.17 -10.03 -3.52
C VAL A 47 0.14 -9.11 -4.15
N ILE A 48 -0.45 -8.22 -3.35
CA ILE A 48 -1.26 -7.09 -3.80
C ILE A 48 -0.74 -5.86 -3.09
N ASP A 49 -0.51 -4.81 -3.87
CA ASP A 49 -0.21 -3.45 -3.42
C ASP A 49 -1.29 -2.55 -4.05
N LEU A 50 -2.11 -1.92 -3.21
CA LEU A 50 -3.22 -1.09 -3.65
C LEU A 50 -3.18 0.25 -2.89
N PRO A 51 -2.34 1.20 -3.33
CA PRO A 51 -2.06 2.43 -2.60
C PRO A 51 -3.29 3.32 -2.43
N ASP A 52 -4.20 3.29 -3.40
CA ASP A 52 -5.46 4.05 -3.36
C ASP A 52 -6.55 3.37 -2.52
N GLY A 53 -6.27 2.19 -1.96
CA GLY A 53 -7.26 1.45 -1.18
C GLY A 53 -8.49 1.07 -2.00
N ILE A 54 -9.67 1.17 -1.39
CA ILE A 54 -10.94 1.10 -2.12
C ILE A 54 -11.40 2.52 -2.41
N GLN A 55 -11.38 2.91 -3.68
CA GLN A 55 -12.15 4.05 -4.14
C GLN A 55 -13.60 3.60 -4.33
N THR A 56 -14.45 3.88 -3.36
CA THR A 56 -15.89 3.93 -3.66
C THR A 56 -16.12 5.16 -4.52
N ALA A 57 -16.66 4.98 -5.73
CA ALA A 57 -17.26 6.10 -6.44
C ALA A 57 -18.20 6.82 -5.47
N GLY A 58 -18.14 8.16 -5.43
CA GLY A 58 -19.11 8.96 -4.68
C GLY A 58 -20.54 8.57 -5.06
N PRO A 59 -21.55 8.91 -4.23
CA PRO A 59 -22.93 8.54 -4.48
C PRO A 59 -23.41 8.85 -5.90
#